data_AF-A0A8C4QU18-F1
#
_entry.id   AF-A0A8C4QU18-F1
#
_cell.length_a   1.000
_cell.length_b   1.000
_cell.length_c   1.000
_cell.angle_alpha   90.00
_cell.angle_beta   90.00
_cell.angle_gamma   90.00
#
_symmetry.space_group_name_H-M   'P 1'
#
loop_
_entity.id
_entity.type
_entity.pdbx_description
1 polymer ?
#
loop_
_entity_poly.entity_id
_entity_poly.type
_entity_poly.pdbx_seq_one_letter_code
_entity_poly.pdbx_strand_id
1 'polypeptide(L)'
;MAAARANLLSCFGRAWPMQPVRYRAKSVTRHWRAMSPLRMKVLAITKYRPPKPAIPECCVKPTETFTTEKSKLEQLLEAKVEDVFRESTMIAVFQNCSLKMKEFFLLQHKLKKHGIAVNVFGSKMVHTVLKDTKYHNLLPLFLGSNYVMTSKEAKVKELLRAVKAFPQIVLLGGCVGNRLLSIQGLKACAELPRMEGLQAKLLGTTAQLGQKTTSLLQWPLVEFSYMLQQHVQMQEATMTPPTGDFASNSAISETDATKPNSEGSSP
;
A
#
# COMPACT_ATOMS: atom_id res chain seq x y z
N MET A 1 -56.71 119.00 4.65
CA MET A 1 -57.88 118.21 4.18
C MET A 1 -57.35 117.22 3.14
N ALA A 2 -57.10 115.97 3.53
CA ALA A 2 -58.05 114.85 3.51
C ALA A 2 -58.02 114.12 2.14
N ALA A 3 -57.40 112.94 2.11
CA ALA A 3 -58.07 111.66 1.88
C ALA A 3 -57.11 110.64 1.24
N ALA A 4 -56.86 109.57 1.99
CA ALA A 4 -56.18 108.37 1.54
C ALA A 4 -56.97 107.65 0.46
N ARG A 5 -56.27 107.12 -0.55
CA ARG A 5 -56.74 105.98 -1.35
C ARG A 5 -55.58 105.02 -1.58
N ALA A 6 -55.70 103.86 -0.94
CA ALA A 6 -54.79 102.74 -1.04
C ALA A 6 -54.82 102.14 -2.46
N ASN A 7 -53.63 101.83 -2.97
CA ASN A 7 -53.41 101.15 -4.24
C ASN A 7 -53.82 99.67 -4.13
N LEU A 8 -54.89 99.30 -4.84
CA LEU A 8 -55.29 97.91 -5.08
C LEU A 8 -54.59 97.37 -6.33
N LEU A 9 -53.88 96.26 -6.14
CA LEU A 9 -53.58 95.17 -7.08
C LEU A 9 -53.44 95.48 -8.58
N SER A 10 -52.23 95.30 -9.10
CA SER A 10 -52.03 94.81 -10.47
C SER A 10 -51.23 93.50 -10.45
N CYS A 11 -51.96 92.39 -10.29
CA CYS A 11 -51.47 91.06 -10.60
C CYS A 11 -51.21 90.97 -12.12
N PHE A 12 -49.99 91.26 -12.55
CA PHE A 12 -49.54 90.95 -13.90
C PHE A 12 -49.46 89.43 -14.06
N GLY A 13 -50.47 88.88 -14.74
CA GLY A 13 -50.60 87.46 -15.03
C GLY A 13 -49.41 86.97 -15.86
N ARG A 14 -48.68 85.99 -15.30
CA ARG A 14 -47.77 85.13 -16.05
C ARG A 14 -48.62 84.31 -17.03
N ALA A 15 -48.50 84.57 -18.33
CA ALA A 15 -48.95 83.63 -19.34
C ALA A 15 -48.08 82.38 -19.23
N TRP A 16 -48.68 81.24 -18.84
CA TRP A 16 -48.02 79.95 -18.87
C TRP A 16 -47.81 79.58 -20.35
N PRO A 17 -46.61 79.21 -20.82
CA PRO A 17 -46.48 78.64 -22.15
C PRO A 17 -47.29 77.36 -22.16
N MET A 18 -48.32 77.29 -23.01
CA MET A 18 -49.03 76.05 -23.28
C MET A 18 -48.00 75.04 -23.81
N GLN A 19 -47.54 74.13 -22.96
CA GLN A 19 -46.71 73.02 -23.40
C GLN A 19 -47.56 72.18 -24.35
N PRO A 20 -47.14 71.97 -25.61
CA PRO A 20 -47.87 71.07 -26.48
C PRO A 20 -47.85 69.67 -25.86
N VAL A 21 -49.03 69.19 -25.46
CA VAL A 21 -49.23 67.84 -24.95
C VAL A 21 -48.85 66.89 -26.09
N ARG A 22 -47.70 66.23 -25.97
CA ARG A 22 -47.30 65.20 -26.93
C ARG A 22 -48.20 63.99 -26.71
N TYR A 23 -49.18 63.79 -27.58
CA TYR A 23 -50.03 62.59 -27.59
C TYR A 23 -49.28 61.28 -27.90
N ARG A 24 -47.96 61.32 -28.14
CA ARG A 24 -47.12 60.14 -28.45
C ARG A 24 -46.23 59.78 -27.27
N ALA A 25 -46.17 58.48 -26.96
CA ALA A 25 -45.25 57.95 -25.96
C ALA A 25 -43.77 58.15 -26.35
N LYS A 26 -42.94 58.47 -25.34
CA LYS A 26 -41.49 58.69 -25.48
C LYS A 26 -40.79 57.52 -26.19
N SER A 27 -39.77 57.79 -26.99
CA SER A 27 -39.00 56.76 -27.72
C SER A 27 -38.42 55.69 -26.79
N VAL A 28 -37.94 56.11 -25.62
CA VAL A 28 -37.42 55.24 -24.56
C VAL A 28 -38.47 55.11 -23.44
N THR A 29 -38.83 53.88 -23.11
CA THR A 29 -39.74 53.52 -22.01
C THR A 29 -39.09 52.44 -21.16
N ARG A 30 -39.53 52.30 -19.90
CA ARG A 30 -39.01 51.26 -18.99
C ARG A 30 -39.39 49.84 -19.41
N HIS A 31 -40.54 49.68 -20.06
CA HIS A 31 -40.99 48.39 -20.58
C HIS A 31 -40.65 48.25 -22.07
N TRP A 32 -40.60 47.00 -22.55
CA TRP A 32 -40.54 46.72 -23.99
C TRP A 32 -41.75 47.31 -24.70
N ARG A 33 -41.52 48.12 -25.72
CA ARG A 33 -42.58 48.66 -26.55
C ARG A 33 -42.94 47.67 -27.64
N ALA A 34 -44.23 47.58 -27.94
CA ALA A 34 -44.70 46.93 -29.15
C ALA A 34 -44.06 47.61 -30.36
N MET A 35 -43.39 46.80 -31.19
CA MET A 35 -42.81 47.27 -32.44
C MET A 35 -43.88 47.36 -33.52
N SER A 36 -43.66 48.23 -34.50
CA SER A 36 -44.53 48.25 -35.68
C SER A 36 -44.49 46.90 -36.38
N PRO A 37 -45.59 46.47 -37.04
CA PRO A 37 -45.65 45.19 -37.71
C PRO A 37 -44.55 45.03 -38.78
N LEU A 38 -44.17 46.12 -39.45
CA LEU A 38 -43.06 46.13 -40.41
C LEU A 38 -41.70 45.90 -39.72
N ARG A 39 -41.44 46.56 -38.58
CA ARG A 39 -40.19 46.40 -37.83
C ARG A 39 -40.04 44.99 -37.28
N MET A 40 -41.14 44.38 -36.83
CA MET A 40 -41.15 42.99 -36.38
C MET A 40 -40.81 42.03 -37.53
N LYS A 41 -41.36 42.26 -38.73
CA LYS A 41 -41.03 41.48 -39.93
C LYS A 41 -39.55 41.63 -40.31
N VAL A 42 -39.01 42.85 -40.30
CA VAL A 42 -37.58 43.10 -40.57
C VAL A 42 -36.71 42.33 -39.58
N LEU A 43 -37.00 42.44 -38.27
CA LEU A 43 -36.23 41.73 -37.24
C LEU A 43 -36.34 40.21 -37.34
N ALA A 44 -37.48 39.69 -37.81
CA ALA A 44 -37.66 38.26 -38.04
C ALA A 44 -36.82 37.76 -39.22
N ILE A 45 -36.69 38.56 -40.28
CA ILE A 45 -35.88 38.25 -41.47
C ILE A 45 -34.38 38.38 -41.15
N THR A 46 -33.98 39.41 -40.38
CA THR A 46 -32.57 39.66 -40.03
C THR A 46 -32.05 38.78 -38.89
N LYS A 47 -32.75 37.70 -38.51
CA LYS A 47 -32.25 36.76 -37.50
C LYS A 47 -31.07 35.99 -38.08
N TYR A 48 -29.97 35.97 -37.33
CA TYR A 48 -28.82 35.15 -37.70
C TYR A 48 -29.20 33.67 -37.78
N ARG A 49 -28.86 33.03 -38.90
CA ARG A 49 -29.01 31.58 -39.11
C ARG A 49 -27.62 30.98 -39.24
N PRO A 50 -27.13 30.22 -38.25
CA PRO A 50 -25.81 29.58 -38.35
C PRO A 50 -25.80 28.55 -39.49
N PRO A 51 -24.64 28.33 -40.13
CA PRO A 51 -24.49 27.24 -41.08
C PRO A 51 -24.73 25.91 -40.37
N LYS A 52 -25.63 25.09 -40.90
CA LYS A 52 -25.82 23.73 -40.40
C LYS A 52 -24.85 22.83 -41.16
N PRO A 53 -23.84 22.24 -40.50
CA PRO A 53 -22.94 21.31 -41.18
C PRO A 53 -23.75 20.12 -41.70
N ALA A 54 -23.43 19.64 -42.90
CA ALA A 54 -24.14 18.52 -43.53
C ALA A 54 -24.00 17.23 -42.70
N ILE A 55 -22.88 17.09 -41.99
CA ILE A 55 -22.57 15.98 -41.09
C ILE A 55 -22.34 16.61 -39.71
N PRO A 56 -23.01 16.14 -38.65
CA PRO A 56 -22.74 16.63 -37.30
C PRO A 56 -21.32 16.25 -36.89
N GLU A 57 -20.65 17.13 -36.14
CA GLU A 57 -19.25 16.94 -35.71
C GLU A 57 -19.03 15.62 -34.96
N CYS A 58 -20.05 15.11 -34.27
CA CYS A 58 -20.02 13.81 -33.58
C CYS A 58 -19.85 12.61 -34.53
N CYS A 59 -20.23 12.73 -35.80
CA CYS A 59 -20.12 11.68 -36.81
C CYS A 59 -18.82 11.77 -37.61
N VAL A 60 -18.10 12.88 -37.49
CA VAL A 60 -16.76 13.03 -38.06
C VAL A 60 -15.78 12.44 -37.07
N LYS A 61 -14.92 11.51 -37.52
CA LYS A 61 -13.82 11.03 -36.68
C LYS A 61 -12.98 12.26 -36.32
N PRO A 62 -12.77 12.56 -35.02
CA PRO A 62 -11.90 13.65 -34.65
C PRO A 62 -10.53 13.46 -35.30
N THR A 63 -10.00 14.51 -35.91
CA THR A 63 -8.61 14.52 -36.39
C THR A 63 -7.72 14.09 -35.25
N GLU A 64 -6.81 13.14 -35.51
CA GLU A 64 -5.98 12.47 -34.51
C GLU A 64 -5.47 13.49 -33.48
N THR A 65 -5.93 13.32 -32.24
CA THR A 65 -5.52 14.18 -31.13
C THR A 65 -4.02 14.09 -30.99
N PHE A 66 -3.32 15.24 -31.00
CA PHE A 66 -1.88 15.36 -30.83
C PHE A 66 -1.38 14.34 -29.80
N THR A 67 -0.52 13.42 -30.23
CA THR A 67 0.17 12.52 -29.31
C THR A 67 1.05 13.39 -28.43
N THR A 68 0.59 13.71 -27.22
CA THR A 68 1.40 14.44 -26.26
C THR A 68 2.64 13.59 -26.00
N GLU A 69 3.80 14.09 -26.43
CA GLU A 69 5.07 13.43 -26.16
C GLU A 69 5.20 13.18 -24.66
N LYS A 70 5.67 11.99 -24.27
CA LYS A 70 5.85 11.65 -22.85
C LYS A 70 6.70 12.73 -22.18
N SER A 71 6.21 13.30 -21.10
CA SER A 71 6.93 14.35 -20.40
C SER A 71 8.25 13.80 -19.82
N LYS A 72 9.29 14.63 -19.77
CA LYS A 72 10.60 14.23 -19.21
C LYS A 72 10.48 13.72 -17.76
N LEU A 73 9.54 14.26 -16.99
CA LEU A 73 9.27 13.83 -15.62
C LEU A 73 8.70 12.42 -15.55
N GLU A 74 7.79 12.07 -16.46
CA GLU A 74 7.26 10.70 -16.54
C GLU A 74 8.37 9.70 -16.83
N GLN A 75 9.26 9.98 -17.78
CA GLN A 75 10.40 9.11 -18.08
C GLN A 75 11.32 8.91 -16.86
N LEU A 76 11.60 9.98 -16.11
CA LEU A 76 12.40 9.87 -14.87
C LEU A 76 11.69 9.04 -13.79
N LEU A 77 10.37 9.08 -13.73
CA LEU A 77 9.59 8.25 -12.80
C LEU A 77 9.54 6.79 -13.27
N GLU A 78 9.40 6.52 -14.58
CA GLU A 78 9.51 5.16 -15.15
C GLU A 78 10.87 4.55 -14.80
N ALA A 79 11.97 5.30 -15.00
CA ALA A 79 13.32 4.84 -14.63
C ALA A 79 13.46 4.53 -13.13
N LYS A 80 12.96 5.40 -12.25
CA LYS A 80 12.98 5.14 -10.79
C LYS A 80 12.19 3.89 -10.42
N VAL A 81 11.06 3.66 -11.07
CA VAL A 81 10.24 2.46 -10.86
C VAL A 81 11.00 1.22 -11.28
N GLU A 82 11.68 1.26 -12.44
CA GLU A 82 12.58 0.18 -12.88
C GLU A 82 13.69 -0.10 -11.88
N ASP A 83 14.37 0.93 -11.37
CA ASP A 83 15.46 0.78 -10.41
C ASP A 83 14.97 0.10 -9.12
N VAL A 84 13.81 0.52 -8.62
CA VAL A 84 13.17 -0.10 -7.44
C VAL A 84 12.87 -1.57 -7.70
N PHE A 85 12.36 -1.93 -8.88
CA PHE A 85 12.06 -3.32 -9.23
C PHE A 85 13.32 -4.17 -9.43
N ARG A 86 14.42 -3.58 -9.93
CA ARG A 86 15.71 -4.25 -10.09
C ARG A 86 16.38 -4.52 -8.75
N GLU A 87 16.31 -3.58 -7.81
CA GLU A 87 16.87 -3.76 -6.46
C GLU A 87 16.05 -4.70 -5.57
N SER A 88 14.75 -4.85 -5.85
CA SER A 88 13.85 -5.63 -5.01
C SER A 88 13.84 -7.12 -5.39
N THR A 89 14.06 -7.99 -4.41
CA THR A 89 13.84 -9.44 -4.59
C THR A 89 12.41 -9.84 -4.22
N MET A 90 11.73 -9.03 -3.41
CA MET A 90 10.36 -9.26 -2.97
C MET A 90 9.52 -8.00 -3.22
N ILE A 91 8.39 -8.19 -3.88
CA ILE A 91 7.41 -7.16 -4.22
C ILE A 91 6.05 -7.63 -3.73
N ALA A 92 5.37 -6.86 -2.90
CA ALA A 92 4.00 -7.12 -2.50
C ALA A 92 3.09 -5.96 -2.91
N VAL A 93 1.96 -6.28 -3.51
CA VAL A 93 0.97 -5.32 -3.99
C VAL A 93 -0.22 -5.32 -3.05
N PHE A 94 -0.56 -4.12 -2.57
CA PHE A 94 -1.67 -3.88 -1.67
C PHE A 94 -2.63 -2.88 -2.28
N GLN A 95 -3.92 -3.13 -2.12
CA GLN A 95 -4.97 -2.18 -2.46
C GLN A 95 -5.22 -1.25 -1.27
N ASN A 96 -5.32 0.05 -1.55
CA ASN A 96 -5.69 1.04 -0.56
C ASN A 96 -7.21 1.13 -0.43
N CYS A 97 -7.77 0.76 0.73
CA CYS A 97 -9.21 0.88 1.02
C CYS A 97 -9.54 2.05 1.95
N SER A 98 -8.85 3.19 1.78
CA SER A 98 -9.01 4.45 2.53
C SER A 98 -8.25 4.53 3.85
N LEU A 99 -6.92 4.40 3.78
CA LEU A 99 -6.01 4.67 4.89
C LEU A 99 -5.95 6.15 5.30
N LYS A 100 -6.02 6.42 6.61
CA LYS A 100 -5.70 7.75 7.16
C LYS A 100 -4.18 8.00 7.10
N MET A 101 -3.79 9.25 6.88
CA MET A 101 -2.36 9.62 6.81
C MET A 101 -1.57 9.24 8.07
N LYS A 102 -2.15 9.41 9.27
CA LYS A 102 -1.50 9.00 10.54
C LYS A 102 -1.19 7.51 10.57
N GLU A 103 -2.13 6.68 10.12
CA GLU A 103 -1.98 5.22 10.06
C GLU A 103 -0.97 4.81 9.00
N PHE A 104 -0.96 5.49 7.86
CA PHE A 104 0.03 5.30 6.80
C PHE A 104 1.46 5.56 7.29
N PHE A 105 1.70 6.65 8.04
CA PHE A 105 3.03 6.92 8.61
C PHE A 105 3.44 5.87 9.65
N LEU A 106 2.50 5.41 10.49
CA LEU A 106 2.76 4.33 11.45
C LEU A 106 3.11 3.01 10.75
N LEU A 107 2.39 2.68 9.67
CA LEU A 107 2.69 1.52 8.84
C LEU A 107 4.10 1.64 8.23
N GLN A 108 4.40 2.78 7.62
CA GLN A 108 5.70 3.03 6.99
C GLN A 108 6.82 2.94 8.03
N HIS A 109 6.63 3.47 9.23
CA HIS A 109 7.59 3.36 10.32
C HIS A 109 7.80 1.91 10.77
N LYS A 110 6.72 1.11 10.95
CA LYS A 110 6.83 -0.32 11.27
C LYS A 110 7.59 -1.08 10.20
N LEU A 111 7.31 -0.83 8.92
CA LEU A 111 7.96 -1.51 7.79
C LEU A 111 9.42 -1.10 7.62
N LYS A 112 9.76 0.16 7.88
CA LYS A 112 11.16 0.64 7.86
C LYS A 112 12.04 -0.08 8.89
N LYS A 113 11.52 -0.43 10.07
CA LYS A 113 12.27 -1.22 11.07
C LYS A 113 12.72 -2.59 10.53
N HIS A 114 11.96 -3.13 9.58
CA HIS A 114 12.21 -4.42 8.95
C HIS A 114 12.96 -4.29 7.60
N GLY A 115 13.31 -3.07 7.17
CA GLY A 115 13.96 -2.81 5.88
C GLY A 115 13.02 -2.97 4.69
N ILE A 116 11.71 -2.75 4.88
CA ILE A 116 10.71 -2.79 3.82
C ILE A 116 10.33 -1.35 3.45
N ALA A 117 10.50 -1.00 2.17
CA ALA A 117 10.12 0.30 1.64
C ALA A 117 8.68 0.26 1.11
N VAL A 118 7.93 1.33 1.36
CA VAL A 118 6.57 1.52 0.83
C VAL A 118 6.64 2.60 -0.24
N ASN A 119 6.29 2.22 -1.46
CA ASN A 119 6.25 3.09 -2.63
C ASN A 119 4.83 3.20 -3.17
N VAL A 120 4.51 4.40 -3.65
CA VAL A 120 3.25 4.68 -4.34
C VAL A 120 3.60 5.01 -5.78
N PHE A 121 3.05 4.24 -6.70
CA PHE A 121 3.28 4.45 -8.12
C PHE A 121 1.96 4.67 -8.84
N GLY A 122 1.97 5.52 -9.86
CA GLY A 122 0.82 5.69 -10.75
C GLY A 122 0.60 4.41 -11.55
N SER A 123 -0.66 3.97 -11.67
CA SER A 123 -1.00 2.72 -12.36
C SER A 123 -0.47 2.71 -13.80
N LYS A 124 -0.67 3.80 -14.56
CA LYS A 124 -0.18 3.93 -15.94
C LYS A 124 1.34 3.70 -16.07
N MET A 125 2.11 4.28 -15.14
CA MET A 125 3.58 4.19 -15.14
C MET A 125 4.03 2.75 -14.91
N VAL A 126 3.43 2.09 -13.93
CA VAL A 126 3.71 0.68 -13.61
C VAL A 126 3.30 -0.22 -14.78
N HIS A 127 2.17 0.06 -15.43
CA HIS A 127 1.73 -0.69 -16.62
C HIS A 127 2.72 -0.58 -17.79
N THR A 128 3.36 0.57 -18.00
CA THR A 128 4.42 0.70 -19.01
C THR A 128 5.64 -0.15 -18.61
N VAL A 129 6.16 0.06 -17.40
CA VAL A 129 7.39 -0.60 -16.93
C VAL A 129 7.25 -2.12 -16.83
N LEU A 130 6.07 -2.62 -16.43
CA LEU A 130 5.84 -4.06 -16.28
C LEU A 130 5.65 -4.79 -17.62
N LYS A 131 5.32 -4.10 -18.71
CA LYS A 131 5.27 -4.71 -20.04
C LYS A 131 6.66 -5.08 -20.54
N ASP A 132 7.65 -4.25 -20.23
CA ASP A 132 9.02 -4.40 -20.71
C ASP A 132 9.87 -5.30 -19.80
N THR A 133 9.38 -5.61 -18.59
CA THR A 133 10.11 -6.38 -17.58
C THR A 133 9.58 -7.81 -17.40
N LYS A 134 10.34 -8.64 -16.69
CA LYS A 134 10.02 -10.06 -16.39
C LYS A 134 8.72 -10.25 -15.58
N TYR A 135 8.15 -9.17 -15.08
CA TYR A 135 7.03 -9.16 -14.14
C TYR A 135 5.66 -8.91 -14.80
N HIS A 136 5.49 -9.31 -16.06
CA HIS A 136 4.23 -9.16 -16.81
C HIS A 136 3.00 -9.70 -16.04
N ASN A 137 3.19 -10.76 -15.26
CA ASN A 137 2.12 -11.40 -14.48
C ASN A 137 1.57 -10.51 -13.35
N LEU A 138 2.24 -9.40 -12.98
CA LEU A 138 1.76 -8.45 -11.96
C LEU A 138 0.80 -7.38 -12.52
N LEU A 139 0.73 -7.19 -13.84
CA LEU A 139 -0.13 -6.20 -14.49
C LEU A 139 -1.60 -6.21 -13.99
N PRO A 140 -2.29 -7.35 -13.85
CA PRO A 140 -3.69 -7.34 -13.42
C PRO A 140 -3.90 -6.90 -11.97
N LEU A 141 -2.85 -6.91 -11.14
CA LEU A 141 -2.95 -6.43 -9.75
C LEU A 141 -2.93 -4.90 -9.66
N PHE A 142 -2.44 -4.22 -10.69
CA PHE A 142 -2.30 -2.75 -10.70
C PHE A 142 -3.54 -2.04 -11.23
N LEU A 143 -4.68 -2.31 -10.60
CA LEU A 143 -5.96 -1.63 -10.86
C LEU A 143 -6.29 -0.69 -9.70
N GLY A 144 -6.51 0.60 -9.99
CA GLY A 144 -6.82 1.60 -8.98
C GLY A 144 -5.62 2.06 -8.12
N SER A 145 -5.92 2.45 -6.88
CA SER A 145 -4.94 2.98 -5.92
C SER A 145 -4.22 1.86 -5.19
N ASN A 146 -2.96 1.63 -5.57
CA ASN A 146 -2.15 0.54 -5.04
C ASN A 146 -0.90 1.04 -4.31
N TYR A 147 -0.56 0.35 -3.22
CA TYR A 147 0.72 0.48 -2.54
C TYR A 147 1.62 -0.70 -2.93
N VAL A 148 2.86 -0.39 -3.29
CA VAL A 148 3.87 -1.39 -3.55
C VAL A 148 4.83 -1.42 -2.37
N MET A 149 4.96 -2.58 -1.76
CA MET A 149 5.96 -2.79 -0.71
C MET A 149 7.10 -3.60 -1.29
N THR A 150 8.28 -3.01 -1.33
CA THR A 150 9.49 -3.62 -1.88
C THR A 150 10.50 -3.90 -0.78
N SER A 151 11.16 -5.05 -0.87
CA SER A 151 12.27 -5.39 0.02
C SER A 151 13.40 -6.08 -0.74
N LYS A 152 14.63 -5.85 -0.27
CA LYS A 152 15.85 -6.50 -0.75
C LYS A 152 15.98 -7.95 -0.26
N GLU A 153 15.29 -8.29 0.83
CA GLU A 153 15.24 -9.63 1.40
C GLU A 153 13.78 -10.08 1.58
N ALA A 154 13.49 -11.35 1.35
CA ALA A 154 12.11 -11.87 1.41
C ALA A 154 11.57 -12.02 2.85
N LYS A 155 11.25 -10.90 3.52
CA LYS A 155 10.72 -10.85 4.90
C LYS A 155 9.18 -10.86 4.95
N VAL A 156 8.56 -11.90 4.38
CA VAL A 156 7.08 -12.01 4.28
C VAL A 156 6.41 -12.09 5.66
N LYS A 157 7.07 -12.75 6.64
CA LYS A 157 6.58 -12.88 8.03
C LYS A 157 6.30 -11.54 8.69
N GLU A 158 7.27 -10.64 8.60
CA GLU A 158 7.23 -9.33 9.24
C GLU A 158 6.25 -8.41 8.53
N LEU A 159 6.21 -8.49 7.19
CA LEU A 159 5.22 -7.81 6.36
C LEU A 159 3.78 -8.17 6.77
N LEU A 160 3.44 -9.46 6.83
CA LEU A 160 2.08 -9.88 7.19
C LEU A 160 1.72 -9.49 8.63
N ARG A 161 2.67 -9.52 9.57
CA ARG A 161 2.45 -9.06 10.94
C ARG A 161 2.16 -7.56 10.99
N ALA A 162 2.88 -6.76 10.21
CA ALA A 162 2.66 -5.32 10.13
C ALA A 162 1.28 -5.00 9.52
N VAL A 163 0.89 -5.71 8.46
CA VAL A 163 -0.39 -5.52 7.76
C VAL A 163 -1.58 -5.93 8.63
N LYS A 164 -1.47 -6.99 9.44
CA LYS A 164 -2.55 -7.41 10.35
C LYS A 164 -3.01 -6.32 11.32
N ALA A 165 -2.16 -5.35 11.64
CA ALA A 165 -2.54 -4.21 12.48
C ALA A 165 -3.46 -3.19 11.77
N PHE A 166 -3.56 -3.25 10.44
CA PHE A 166 -4.28 -2.28 9.61
C PHE A 166 -5.23 -3.00 8.64
N PRO A 167 -6.52 -3.19 9.03
CA PRO A 167 -7.50 -3.88 8.18
C PRO A 167 -7.91 -3.07 6.93
N GLN A 168 -7.56 -1.79 6.87
CA GLN A 168 -7.86 -0.89 5.74
C GLN A 168 -6.98 -1.14 4.51
N ILE A 169 -6.02 -2.07 4.61
CA ILE A 169 -5.12 -2.42 3.51
C ILE A 169 -5.37 -3.87 3.15
N VAL A 170 -5.74 -4.10 1.89
CA VAL A 170 -5.99 -5.44 1.37
C VAL A 170 -4.77 -5.92 0.61
N LEU A 171 -4.22 -7.07 1.00
CA LEU A 171 -3.19 -7.75 0.23
C LEU A 171 -3.81 -8.41 -0.99
N LEU A 172 -3.41 -8.00 -2.19
CA LEU A 172 -3.87 -8.63 -3.44
C LEU A 172 -3.00 -9.84 -3.78
N GLY A 173 -1.68 -9.66 -3.71
CA GLY A 173 -0.69 -10.67 -4.06
C GLY A 173 0.71 -10.09 -4.04
N GLY A 174 1.69 -10.91 -4.38
CA GLY A 174 3.07 -10.48 -4.43
C GLY A 174 3.93 -11.36 -5.32
N CYS A 175 5.06 -10.81 -5.75
CA CYS A 175 6.10 -11.56 -6.43
C CYS A 175 7.29 -11.75 -5.49
N VAL A 176 7.72 -13.00 -5.32
CA VAL A 176 8.94 -13.33 -4.59
C VAL A 176 9.90 -13.95 -5.60
N GLY A 177 11.04 -13.29 -5.81
CA GLY A 177 11.93 -13.59 -6.93
C GLY A 177 11.18 -13.40 -8.25
N ASN A 178 11.05 -14.47 -9.04
CA ASN A 178 10.34 -14.46 -10.33
C ASN A 178 8.97 -15.15 -10.27
N ARG A 179 8.49 -15.55 -9.08
CA ARG A 179 7.23 -16.29 -8.92
C ARG A 179 6.15 -15.39 -8.38
N LEU A 180 4.99 -15.40 -9.04
CA LEU A 180 3.78 -14.76 -8.54
C LEU A 180 3.13 -15.64 -7.47
N LEU A 181 2.79 -15.03 -6.34
CA LEU A 181 2.14 -15.67 -5.21
C LEU A 181 0.83 -14.95 -4.88
N SER A 182 -0.22 -15.76 -4.74
CA SER A 182 -1.51 -15.31 -4.18
C SER A 182 -1.40 -15.14 -2.65
N ILE A 183 -2.44 -14.61 -2.03
CA ILE A 183 -2.58 -14.41 -0.58
C ILE A 183 -2.26 -15.70 0.19
N GLN A 184 -2.75 -16.85 -0.28
CA GLN A 184 -2.47 -18.15 0.35
C GLN A 184 -0.98 -18.52 0.24
N GLY A 185 -0.38 -18.29 -0.92
CA GLY A 185 1.06 -18.50 -1.13
C GLY A 185 1.92 -17.63 -0.22
N LEU A 186 1.54 -16.37 -0.02
CA LEU A 186 2.22 -15.47 0.91
C LEU A 186 2.07 -15.89 2.37
N LYS A 187 0.90 -16.44 2.77
CA LYS A 187 0.71 -17.02 4.10
C LYS A 187 1.62 -18.24 4.31
N ALA A 188 1.70 -19.15 3.33
CA ALA A 188 2.61 -20.29 3.38
C ALA A 188 4.07 -19.83 3.48
N CYS A 189 4.48 -18.84 2.68
CA CYS A 189 5.81 -18.24 2.79
C CYS A 189 6.07 -17.58 4.16
N ALA A 190 5.03 -17.09 4.83
CA ALA A 190 5.11 -16.54 6.17
C ALA A 190 5.10 -17.61 7.28
N GLU A 191 4.87 -18.88 7.00
CA GLU A 191 5.07 -19.95 7.98
C GLU A 191 6.53 -20.42 7.96
N LEU A 192 7.14 -20.41 6.77
CA LEU A 192 8.52 -20.84 6.54
C LEU A 192 9.55 -19.98 7.30
N PRO A 193 10.58 -20.58 7.93
CA PRO A 193 11.68 -19.84 8.55
C PRO A 193 12.49 -19.04 7.54
N ARG A 194 13.36 -18.14 8.02
CA ARG A 194 14.30 -17.39 7.17
C ARG A 194 15.22 -18.34 6.40
N MET A 195 15.89 -17.86 5.36
CA MET A 195 16.77 -18.65 4.49
C MET A 195 17.78 -19.52 5.27
N GLU A 196 18.46 -18.94 6.25
CA GLU A 196 19.39 -19.68 7.12
C GLU A 196 18.68 -20.79 7.89
N GLY A 197 17.48 -20.54 8.40
CA GLY A 197 16.66 -21.55 9.07
C GLY A 197 16.15 -22.65 8.14
N LEU A 198 15.87 -22.33 6.87
CA LEU A 198 15.52 -23.33 5.85
C LEU A 198 16.72 -24.22 5.51
N GLN A 199 17.90 -23.62 5.35
CA GLN A 199 19.14 -24.35 5.11
C GLN A 199 19.50 -25.23 6.32
N ALA A 200 19.40 -24.70 7.54
CA ALA A 200 19.62 -25.45 8.77
C ALA A 200 18.62 -26.61 8.92
N LYS A 201 17.35 -26.40 8.58
CA LYS A 201 16.35 -27.48 8.60
C LYS A 201 16.68 -28.57 7.57
N LEU A 202 17.11 -28.20 6.36
CA LEU A 202 17.49 -29.16 5.32
C LEU A 202 18.73 -29.97 5.74
N LEU A 203 19.77 -29.29 6.23
CA LEU A 203 20.97 -29.94 6.76
C LEU A 203 20.64 -30.81 7.97
N GLY A 204 19.77 -30.34 8.86
CA GLY A 204 19.29 -31.09 10.02
C GLY A 204 18.53 -32.35 9.62
N THR A 205 17.63 -32.28 8.63
CA THR A 205 16.93 -33.48 8.13
C THR A 205 17.90 -34.47 7.47
N THR A 206 18.92 -33.96 6.76
CA THR A 206 19.93 -34.81 6.12
C THR A 206 20.82 -35.48 7.16
N ALA A 207 21.27 -34.74 8.17
CA ALA A 207 22.03 -35.26 9.30
C ALA A 207 21.21 -36.27 10.10
N GLN A 208 19.92 -36.01 10.32
CA GLN A 208 19.02 -36.93 11.02
C GLN A 208 18.87 -38.27 10.28
N LEU A 209 18.84 -38.27 8.95
CA LEU A 209 18.83 -39.51 8.16
C LEU A 209 20.12 -40.32 8.39
N GLY A 210 21.29 -39.65 8.42
CA GLY A 210 22.56 -40.30 8.78
C GLY A 210 22.54 -40.85 10.21
N GLN A 211 22.10 -40.05 11.18
CA GLN A 211 22.02 -40.46 12.59
C GLN A 211 21.08 -41.65 12.80
N LYS A 212 19.95 -41.72 12.07
CA LYS A 212 19.05 -42.88 12.12
C LYS A 212 19.75 -44.17 11.72
N THR A 213 20.59 -44.13 10.69
CA THR A 213 21.33 -45.33 10.26
C THR A 213 22.38 -45.75 11.28
N THR A 214 23.13 -44.81 11.86
CA THR A 214 24.13 -45.14 12.89
C THR A 214 23.48 -45.60 14.18
N SER A 215 22.35 -45.01 14.58
CA SER A 215 21.62 -45.44 15.78
C SER A 215 21.08 -46.86 15.67
N LEU A 216 20.65 -47.28 14.47
CA LEU A 216 20.21 -48.67 14.24
C LEU A 216 21.35 -49.68 14.42
N LEU A 217 22.57 -49.31 14.04
CA LEU A 217 23.76 -50.15 14.22
C LEU A 217 24.30 -50.11 15.65
N GLN A 218 24.18 -48.97 16.33
CA GLN A 218 24.70 -48.77 17.68
C GLN A 218 23.78 -49.39 18.76
N TRP A 219 22.48 -49.48 18.51
CA TRP A 219 21.51 -50.03 19.47
C TRP A 219 21.90 -51.40 20.07
N PRO A 220 22.25 -52.44 19.29
CA PRO A 220 22.64 -53.73 19.86
C PRO A 220 23.94 -53.68 20.67
N LEU A 221 24.87 -52.79 20.33
CA LEU A 221 26.13 -52.64 21.06
C LEU A 221 25.89 -52.05 22.47
N VAL A 222 25.00 -51.07 22.56
CA VAL A 222 24.64 -50.44 23.84
C VAL A 222 23.91 -51.44 24.73
N GLU A 223 22.96 -52.19 24.18
CA GLU A 223 22.23 -53.23 24.93
C GLU A 223 23.17 -54.29 25.50
N PHE A 224 24.13 -54.76 24.69
CA PHE A 224 25.12 -55.74 25.15
C PHE A 224 26.01 -55.18 26.26
N SER A 225 26.47 -53.93 26.13
CA SER A 225 27.28 -53.29 27.17
C SER A 225 26.51 -53.13 28.49
N TYR A 226 25.21 -52.83 28.42
CA TYR A 226 24.33 -52.74 29.58
C TYR A 226 24.18 -54.10 30.28
N MET A 227 23.95 -55.17 29.52
CA MET A 227 23.86 -56.54 30.05
C MET A 227 25.14 -56.99 30.75
N LEU A 228 26.31 -56.67 30.20
CA LEU A 228 27.60 -56.97 30.84
C LEU A 228 27.79 -56.18 32.13
N GLN A 229 27.44 -54.89 32.12
CA GLN A 229 27.57 -54.05 33.30
C GLN A 229 26.64 -54.50 34.42
N GLN A 230 25.45 -55.00 34.08
CA GLN A 230 24.54 -55.64 35.04
C GLN A 230 25.14 -56.91 35.65
N HIS A 231 25.85 -57.74 34.87
CA HIS A 231 26.52 -58.94 35.40
C HIS A 231 27.65 -58.59 36.35
N VAL A 232 28.44 -57.55 36.06
CA VAL A 232 29.48 -57.05 36.97
C VAL A 232 28.89 -56.60 38.30
N GLN A 233 27.80 -55.83 38.28
CA GLN A 233 27.10 -55.41 39.51
C GLN A 233 26.50 -56.60 40.29
N MET A 234 26.00 -57.62 39.61
CA MET A 234 25.53 -58.85 40.27
C MET A 234 26.67 -59.63 40.92
N GLN A 235 27.84 -59.70 40.28
CA GLN A 235 29.02 -60.33 40.87
C GLN A 235 29.48 -59.58 42.13
N GLU A 236 29.56 -58.25 42.07
CA GLU A 236 29.90 -57.41 43.23
C GLU A 236 28.90 -57.57 44.38
N ALA A 237 27.59 -57.66 44.09
CA ALA A 237 26.56 -57.91 45.09
C ALA A 237 26.61 -59.33 45.70
N THR A 238 27.03 -60.33 44.93
CA THR A 238 27.24 -61.70 45.44
C THR A 238 28.55 -61.88 46.21
N MET A 239 29.53 -60.98 46.01
CA MET A 239 30.79 -60.95 46.76
C MET A 239 30.70 -60.19 48.09
N THR A 240 29.55 -59.58 48.42
CA THR A 240 29.29 -58.98 49.74
C THR A 240 28.25 -59.79 50.53
N PRO A 241 28.66 -60.67 51.46
CA PRO A 241 27.78 -61.21 52.49
C PRO A 241 27.55 -60.18 53.63
N PRO A 242 26.42 -60.24 54.36
CA PRO A 242 26.19 -59.35 55.49
C PRO A 242 26.97 -59.83 56.73
N THR A 243 28.00 -59.09 57.12
CA THR A 243 28.45 -59.07 58.52
C THR A 243 28.88 -57.66 58.88
N GLY A 244 28.25 -57.13 59.93
CA GLY A 244 28.58 -55.83 60.50
C GLY A 244 29.97 -55.77 61.13
N ASP A 245 30.41 -54.52 61.20
CA ASP A 245 31.32 -53.87 62.14
C ASP A 245 32.81 -54.26 62.13
N PHE A 246 33.69 -53.30 61.83
CA PHE A 246 34.37 -52.50 62.86
C PHE A 246 35.16 -51.33 62.26
N ALA A 247 35.00 -50.18 62.90
CA ALA A 247 35.62 -48.90 62.59
C ALA A 247 37.14 -48.86 62.83
N SER A 248 37.87 -48.03 62.06
CA SER A 248 38.73 -46.96 62.60
C SER A 248 39.45 -46.14 61.52
N ASN A 249 39.01 -44.88 61.41
CA ASN A 249 39.77 -43.63 61.28
C ASN A 249 41.18 -43.60 60.65
N SER A 250 41.36 -42.75 59.65
CA SER A 250 42.07 -41.44 59.72
C SER A 250 42.26 -40.90 58.28
N ALA A 251 41.60 -39.83 57.86
CA ALA A 251 41.89 -38.40 58.11
C ALA A 251 42.96 -37.80 57.16
N ILE A 252 42.46 -36.94 56.26
CA ILE A 252 43.05 -35.66 55.75
C ILE A 252 44.12 -35.81 54.63
N SER A 253 43.95 -35.28 53.41
CA SER A 253 44.03 -33.84 53.08
C SER A 253 43.60 -33.51 51.64
N GLU A 254 42.89 -32.37 51.53
CA GLU A 254 43.08 -31.26 50.58
C GLU A 254 42.88 -31.42 49.06
N THR A 255 41.83 -30.72 48.61
CA THR A 255 41.75 -29.80 47.45
C THR A 255 42.39 -30.20 46.12
N ASP A 256 41.57 -30.35 45.07
CA ASP A 256 41.61 -29.32 44.02
C ASP A 256 40.34 -29.31 43.16
N ALA A 257 39.99 -28.10 42.73
CA ALA A 257 38.89 -27.82 41.84
C ALA A 257 39.21 -28.25 40.41
N THR A 258 38.21 -28.72 39.64
CA THR A 258 37.89 -28.21 38.29
C THR A 258 36.59 -28.84 37.79
N LYS A 259 35.58 -27.98 37.62
CA LYS A 259 34.34 -28.26 36.89
C LYS A 259 34.65 -28.41 35.40
N PRO A 260 33.92 -29.26 34.66
CA PRO A 260 33.09 -28.64 33.64
C PRO A 260 31.66 -29.16 33.65
N ASN A 261 30.74 -28.21 33.50
CA ASN A 261 29.34 -28.45 33.23
C ASN A 261 29.20 -29.21 31.90
N SER A 262 28.29 -30.18 31.85
CA SER A 262 27.59 -30.51 30.61
C SER A 262 26.11 -30.64 30.91
N GLU A 263 25.35 -29.83 30.19
CA GLU A 263 23.90 -29.71 30.21
C GLU A 263 23.29 -31.00 29.68
N GLY A 264 22.43 -31.62 30.50
CA GLY A 264 21.48 -32.61 30.02
C GLY A 264 20.30 -31.92 29.35
N SER A 265 20.24 -31.98 28.02
CA SER A 265 19.00 -31.88 27.26
C SER A 265 18.55 -33.31 26.93
N SER A 266 17.51 -33.77 27.63
CA SER A 266 16.77 -34.98 27.29
C SER A 266 15.90 -34.77 26.04
N PRO A 267 15.51 -35.86 25.36
CA PRO A 267 14.80 -35.85 24.06
C PRO A 267 13.35 -35.36 24.11
#